data_AF-A0A4Q7MS47-F1
#
_entry.id   AF-A0A4Q7MS47-F1
#
_cell.length_a   1.000
_cell.length_b   1.000
_cell.length_c   1.000
_cell.angle_alpha   90.00
_cell.angle_beta   90.00
_cell.angle_gamma   90.00
#
_symmetry.space_group_name_H-M   'P 1'
#
loop_
_entity.id
_entity.type
_entity.pdbx_description
1 polymer ?
#
loop_
_entity_poly.entity_id
_entity_poly.type
_entity_poly.pdbx_seq_one_letter_code
_entity_poly.pdbx_strand_id
1 'polypeptide(L)'
;MKTPNRDLLVLVKDDHLSEAAMENELEQLNQLLFHFETIDNFCVAHEVFDMNRYKVIHTARHIRKLVHQKELEPFVFICNKN
;
A
#
# COMPACT_ATOMS: atom_id res chain seq x y z
N MET A 1 6.87 -13.30 2.33
CA MET A 1 7.49 -12.23 1.51
C MET A 1 8.83 -11.90 2.15
N LYS A 2 9.89 -11.71 1.37
CA LYS A 2 11.16 -11.17 1.92
C LYS A 2 10.82 -9.84 2.60
N THR A 3 11.32 -9.60 3.81
CA THR A 3 11.23 -8.29 4.44
C THR A 3 11.90 -7.31 3.49
N PRO A 4 11.15 -6.42 2.82
CA PRO A 4 11.79 -5.31 2.16
C PRO A 4 12.41 -4.50 3.29
N ASN A 5 13.70 -4.16 3.22
CA ASN A 5 14.19 -3.01 3.95
C ASN A 5 13.42 -1.82 3.38
N ARG A 6 12.32 -1.46 4.05
CA ARG A 6 11.46 -0.36 3.65
C ARG A 6 12.14 0.92 4.13
N ASP A 7 12.50 1.79 3.20
CA ASP A 7 12.88 3.15 3.54
C ASP A 7 11.60 3.91 3.95
N LEU A 8 11.33 3.97 5.25
CA LEU A 8 10.21 4.70 5.82
C LEU A 8 10.62 6.15 6.09
N LEU A 9 10.05 7.10 5.33
CA LEU A 9 10.17 8.52 5.65
C LEU A 9 9.06 8.91 6.63
N VAL A 10 9.42 9.11 7.90
CA VAL A 10 8.47 9.49 8.96
C VAL A 10 8.70 10.96 9.33
N LEU A 11 7.64 11.76 9.23
CA LEU A 11 7.64 13.16 9.66
C LEU A 11 7.13 13.25 11.09
N VAL A 12 8.03 13.49 12.04
CA VAL A 12 7.73 13.66 13.46
C VAL A 12 7.70 15.16 13.76
N LYS A 13 6.68 15.63 14.49
CA LYS A 13 6.49 17.05 14.82
C LYS A 13 7.15 17.47 16.16
N ASP A 14 7.71 16.51 16.90
CA ASP A 14 8.10 16.70 18.29
C ASP A 14 9.63 16.69 18.47
N ASP A 15 10.18 17.78 19.00
CA ASP A 15 11.62 17.97 19.26
C ASP A 15 12.12 17.16 20.48
N HIS A 16 11.23 16.45 21.18
CA HIS A 16 11.50 15.78 22.45
C HIS A 16 11.65 14.26 22.37
N LEU A 17 11.50 13.64 21.19
CA LEU A 17 11.71 12.21 21.02
C LEU A 17 13.21 11.89 20.99
N SER A 18 13.67 11.08 21.94
CA SER A 18 15.02 10.53 21.88
C SER A 18 15.16 9.62 20.66
N GLU A 19 16.37 9.52 20.13
CA GLU A 19 16.69 8.65 18.99
C GLU A 19 16.23 7.20 19.23
N ALA A 20 16.46 6.66 20.43
CA ALA A 20 16.01 5.33 20.81
C ALA A 20 14.47 5.17 20.84
N ALA A 21 13.74 6.20 21.25
CA ALA A 21 12.29 6.17 21.21
C ALA A 21 11.77 6.22 19.77
N MET A 22 12.43 6.98 18.91
CA MET A 22 12.12 7.06 17.48
C MET A 22 12.37 5.72 16.76
N GLU A 23 13.49 5.05 17.05
CA GLU A 23 13.79 3.72 16.52
C GLU A 23 12.73 2.68 16.93
N ASN A 24 12.30 2.70 18.20
CA ASN A 24 11.26 1.80 18.70
C ASN A 24 9.91 2.03 18.01
N GLU A 25 9.48 3.29 17.83
CA GLU A 25 8.26 3.62 17.08
C GLU A 25 8.34 3.16 15.62
N LEU A 26 9.50 3.34 14.98
CA LEU A 26 9.73 2.89 13.61
C LEU A 26 9.63 1.36 13.51
N GLU A 27 10.19 0.63 14.48
CA GLU A 27 10.12 -0.83 14.52
C GLU A 27 8.67 -1.31 14.70
N GLN A 28 7.93 -0.71 15.63
CA GLN A 28 6.51 -1.02 15.85
C GLN A 28 5.67 -0.75 14.60
N LEU A 29 5.91 0.38 13.93
CA LEU A 29 5.25 0.72 12.67
C LEU A 29 5.57 -0.31 11.58
N ASN A 30 6.84 -0.71 11.44
CA ASN A 30 7.23 -1.71 10.46
C ASN A 30 6.58 -3.07 10.74
N GLN A 31 6.52 -3.48 12.01
CA GLN A 31 5.82 -4.71 12.42
C GLN A 31 4.33 -4.65 12.07
N LEU A 32 3.67 -3.52 12.33
CA LEU A 32 2.26 -3.32 11.99
C LEU A 32 2.03 -3.38 10.47
N LEU A 33 2.80 -2.62 9.70
CA LEU A 33 2.71 -2.60 8.24
C LEU A 33 2.99 -3.97 7.61
N PHE A 34 3.92 -4.74 8.17
CA PHE A 34 4.19 -6.10 7.71
C PHE A 34 2.95 -7.01 7.77
N HIS A 35 2.12 -6.89 8.80
CA HIS A 35 0.91 -7.70 8.95
C HIS A 35 -0.28 -7.16 8.14
N PHE A 36 -0.36 -5.85 7.93
CA PHE A 36 -1.51 -5.21 7.28
C PHE A 36 -1.36 -5.05 5.76
N GLU A 37 -0.14 -4.97 5.22
CA GLU A 37 0.10 -4.87 3.77
C GLU A 37 -0.03 -6.21 3.05
N THR A 38 -1.17 -6.88 3.25
CA THR A 38 -1.53 -8.08 2.51
C THR A 38 -2.21 -7.72 1.20
N ILE A 39 -2.07 -8.60 0.21
CA ILE A 39 -2.78 -8.44 -1.07
C ILE A 39 -4.31 -8.43 -0.90
N ASP A 40 -4.81 -9.08 0.15
CA ASP A 40 -6.25 -9.14 0.43
C ASP A 40 -6.74 -7.79 0.98
N ASN A 41 -6.01 -7.19 1.93
CA ASN A 41 -6.29 -5.82 2.40
C ASN A 41 -6.13 -4.80 1.28
N PHE A 42 -5.11 -4.96 0.43
CA PHE A 42 -4.92 -4.12 -0.75
C PHE A 42 -6.14 -4.14 -1.66
N CYS A 43 -6.69 -5.32 -1.97
CA CYS A 43 -7.86 -5.46 -2.83
C CYS A 43 -9.14 -4.86 -2.23
N VAL A 44 -9.25 -4.81 -0.90
CA VAL A 44 -10.39 -4.16 -0.22
C VAL A 44 -10.29 -2.65 -0.31
N ALA A 45 -9.10 -2.10 -0.02
CA ALA A 45 -8.83 -0.67 0.04
C ALA A 45 -8.76 0.01 -1.34
N HIS A 46 -8.55 -0.75 -2.42
CA HIS A 46 -8.39 -0.20 -3.76
C HIS A 46 -9.55 -0.56 -4.69
N GLU A 47 -9.68 0.23 -5.74
CA GLU A 47 -10.54 -0.02 -6.89
C GLU A 47 -9.81 0.31 -8.19
N VAL A 48 -10.32 -0.22 -9.29
CA VAL A 48 -9.73 0.00 -10.61
C VAL A 48 -10.69 0.78 -11.47
N PHE A 49 -10.21 1.91 -11.99
CA PHE A 49 -10.88 2.67 -13.03
C PHE A 49 -10.35 2.23 -14.39
N ASP A 50 -11.16 1.48 -15.13
CA ASP A 50 -10.88 1.11 -16.52
C ASP A 50 -11.64 2.09 -17.42
N MET A 51 -10.93 3.12 -17.88
CA MET A 51 -11.51 4.15 -18.74
C MET A 51 -11.69 3.65 -20.18
N ASN A 52 -10.96 2.62 -20.61
CA ASN A 52 -11.16 2.02 -21.92
C ASN A 52 -12.53 1.35 -22.02
N ARG A 53 -13.00 0.79 -20.90
CA ARG A 53 -14.28 0.09 -20.80
C ARG A 53 -15.37 0.89 -20.08
N TYR A 54 -15.05 2.09 -19.60
CA TYR A 54 -15.93 2.95 -18.80
C TYR A 54 -16.51 2.20 -17.58
N LYS A 55 -15.65 1.48 -16.85
CA LYS A 55 -16.06 0.65 -15.71
C LYS A 55 -15.19 0.88 -14.48
N VAL A 56 -15.83 0.76 -13.33
CA VAL A 56 -15.15 0.66 -12.04
C VAL A 56 -15.18 -0.80 -11.59
N ILE A 57 -14.02 -1.34 -11.21
CA ILE A 57 -13.85 -2.74 -10.82
C ILE A 57 -13.43 -2.78 -9.35
N HIS A 58 -14.24 -3.42 -8.52
CA HIS A 58 -13.94 -3.67 -7.10
C HIS A 58 -13.62 -5.15 -6.82
N THR A 59 -13.69 -6.00 -7.84
CA THR A 59 -13.52 -7.45 -7.68
C THR A 59 -12.08 -7.79 -7.33
N ALA A 60 -11.84 -8.31 -6.12
CA ALA A 60 -10.51 -8.65 -5.61
C ALA A 60 -9.68 -9.53 -6.57
N ARG A 61 -10.31 -10.50 -7.24
CA ARG A 61 -9.63 -11.36 -8.24
C ARG A 61 -9.04 -10.55 -9.41
N HIS A 62 -9.76 -9.53 -9.89
CA HIS A 62 -9.29 -8.68 -10.98
C HIS A 62 -8.19 -7.74 -10.50
N ILE A 63 -8.39 -7.10 -9.35
CA ILE A 63 -7.40 -6.19 -8.75
C ILE A 63 -6.10 -6.94 -8.49
N ARG A 64 -6.16 -8.12 -7.86
CA ARG A 64 -5.00 -8.98 -7.64
C ARG A 64 -4.28 -9.29 -8.96
N LYS A 65 -5.01 -9.63 -10.03
CA LYS A 65 -4.40 -9.92 -11.33
C LYS A 65 -3.67 -8.70 -11.90
N LEU A 66 -4.29 -7.52 -11.85
CA LEU A 66 -3.71 -6.25 -12.33
C LEU A 66 -2.44 -5.87 -11.58
N VAL A 67 -2.42 -6.00 -10.25
CA VAL A 67 -1.24 -5.67 -9.42
C VAL A 67 -0.02 -6.56 -9.73
N HIS A 68 -0.25 -7.79 -10.21
CA HIS A 68 0.84 -8.69 -10.60
C HIS A 68 1.29 -8.48 -12.06
N GLN A 69 0.63 -7.62 -12.83
CA GLN A 69 1.09 -7.26 -14.17
C GLN A 69 2.27 -6.31 -14.06
N LYS A 70 3.26 -6.50 -14.92
CA LYS A 70 4.46 -5.63 -14.97
C LYS A 70 4.09 -4.20 -15.40
N GLU A 71 3.12 -4.08 -16.29
CA GLU A 71 2.63 -2.81 -16.83
C GLU A 71 1.12 -2.84 -16.89
N LEU A 72 0.50 -1.71 -16.58
CA LEU A 72 -0.95 -1.51 -16.73
C LEU A 72 -1.25 -1.05 -18.16
N GLU A 73 -2.42 -1.44 -18.66
CA GLU A 73 -2.92 -0.87 -19.91
C GLU A 73 -3.12 0.65 -19.76
N PRO A 74 -2.87 1.44 -20.82
CA PRO A 74 -3.15 2.88 -20.80
C PRO A 74 -4.58 3.15 -20.33
N PHE A 75 -4.76 4.19 -19.52
CA PHE A 75 -6.06 4.59 -18.97
C PHE A 75 -6.73 3.58 -18.03
N VAL A 76 -5.96 2.64 -17.48
CA VAL A 76 -6.36 1.81 -16.35
C VAL A 76 -5.64 2.29 -15.10
N PHE A 77 -6.39 2.73 -14.09
CA PHE A 77 -5.86 3.31 -12.86
C PHE A 77 -6.25 2.47 -11.65
N ILE A 78 -5.31 2.21 -10.76
CA ILE A 78 -5.59 1.62 -9.44
C ILE A 78 -5.62 2.78 -8.44
N CYS A 79 -6.77 3.01 -7.83
CA CYS A 79 -6.99 4.11 -6.90
C CYS A 79 -7.32 3.58 -5.51
N ASN A 80 -6.81 4.25 -4.48
CA ASN A 80 -7.25 4.02 -3.11
C ASN A 80 -8.65 4.63 -2.92
N LYS A 81 -9.50 3.99 -2.13
CA LYS A 81 -10.87 4.46 -1.84
C LYS A 81 -10.95 5.56 -0.77
N ASN A 82 -9.84 5.87 -0.09
CA ASN A 82 -9.75 6.89 0.96
C ASN A 82 -9.56 8.31 0.41
#